data_AF-A0A8E5MJE7-F1
#
_entry.id   AF-A0A8E5MJE7-F1
#
_cell.length_a   1.000
_cell.length_b   1.000
_cell.length_c   1.000
_cell.angle_alpha   90.00
_cell.angle_beta   90.00
_cell.angle_gamma   90.00
#
_symmetry.space_group_name_H-M   'P 1'
#
loop_
_entity.id
_entity.type
_entity.pdbx_description
1 polymer ?
#
loop_
_entity_poly.entity_id
_entity_poly.type
_entity_poly.pdbx_seq_one_letter_code
_entity_poly.pdbx_strand_id
1 'polypeptide(L)' 'MAHLNVKPDPAFLKLQAMQKSRHHFFRWTPRAARLTFIYVVAVPALFGYVAYQTDGLYNLRAKRRGDTIYER' A
#
# COMPACT_ATOMS: atom_id res chain seq x y z
N MET A 1 3.41 -21.09 -29.62
CA MET A 1 3.08 -21.14 -28.18
C MET A 1 4.34 -21.53 -27.44
N ALA A 2 4.73 -20.82 -26.38
CA ALA A 2 5.98 -21.10 -25.68
C ALA A 2 6.00 -22.56 -25.19
N HIS A 3 7.11 -23.27 -25.42
CA HIS A 3 7.30 -24.63 -24.91
C HIS A 3 7.42 -24.56 -23.38
N LEU A 4 6.41 -25.02 -22.67
CA LEU A 4 6.42 -25.04 -21.21
C LEU A 4 7.21 -26.26 -20.74
N ASN A 5 8.23 -26.04 -19.92
CA ASN A 5 9.01 -27.12 -19.30
C ASN A 5 8.20 -27.93 -18.27
N VAL A 6 7.02 -27.45 -17.90
CA VAL A 6 6.11 -28.10 -16.95
C VAL A 6 4.71 -28.14 -17.56
N LYS A 7 4.01 -29.26 -17.40
CA LYS A 7 2.62 -29.40 -17.84
C LYS A 7 1.76 -28.38 -17.08
N PRO A 8 1.04 -27.49 -17.78
CA PRO A 8 0.17 -26.54 -17.10
C PRO A 8 -1.04 -27.29 -16.49
N ASP A 9 -1.25 -27.09 -15.20
CA ASP A 9 -2.41 -27.60 -14.50
C ASP A 9 -3.65 -26.76 -14.85
N PRO A 10 -4.75 -27.37 -15.32
CA PRO A 10 -5.96 -26.64 -15.70
C PRO A 10 -6.59 -25.85 -14.54
N ALA A 11 -6.46 -26.30 -13.29
CA ALA A 11 -7.01 -25.57 -12.15
C ALA A 11 -6.22 -24.27 -11.88
N PHE A 12 -4.89 -24.31 -11.94
CA PHE A 12 -4.06 -23.11 -11.84
C PHE A 12 -4.30 -22.14 -13.00
N LEU A 13 -4.46 -22.62 -14.24
CA LEU A 13 -4.81 -21.75 -15.37
C LEU A 13 -6.15 -21.04 -15.16
N LYS A 14 -7.17 -21.74 -14.64
CA LYS A 14 -8.46 -21.15 -14.30
C LYS A 14 -8.36 -20.12 -13.18
N LEU A 15 -7.60 -20.41 -12.12
CA LEU A 15 -7.35 -19.46 -11.04
C LEU A 15 -6.66 -18.20 -11.55
N GLN A 16 -5.61 -18.34 -12.37
CA GLN A 16 -4.91 -17.22 -12.98
C GLN A 16 -5.86 -16.35 -13.82
N ALA A 17 -6.68 -16.98 -14.67
CA ALA A 17 -7.67 -16.28 -15.48
C ALA A 17 -8.70 -15.52 -14.62
N MET A 18 -9.15 -16.11 -13.50
CA MET A 18 -10.08 -15.50 -12.56
C MET A 18 -9.44 -14.29 -11.83
N GLN A 19 -8.19 -14.38 -11.42
CA GLN A 19 -7.48 -13.27 -10.78
C GLN A 19 -7.26 -12.11 -11.78
N LYS A 20 -6.84 -12.43 -13.00
CA LYS A 20 -6.61 -11.43 -14.06
C LYS A 20 -7.90 -10.68 -14.43
N SER A 21 -9.02 -11.40 -14.57
CA SER A 21 -10.31 -10.83 -14.94
C SER A 21 -11.12 -10.26 -13.77
N ARG A 22 -10.61 -10.34 -12.52
CA ARG A 22 -11.33 -9.93 -11.30
C ARG A 22 -11.90 -8.51 -11.35
N HIS A 23 -11.17 -7.58 -11.96
CA HIS A 23 -11.58 -6.18 -12.05
C HIS A 23 -12.83 -5.97 -12.94
N HIS A 24 -13.07 -6.84 -13.94
CA HIS A 24 -14.27 -6.77 -14.78
C HIS A 24 -15.55 -7.08 -13.99
N PHE A 25 -15.46 -7.87 -12.93
CA PHE A 25 -16.60 -8.29 -12.11
C PHE A 25 -16.69 -7.51 -10.79
N PHE A 26 -15.91 -6.44 -10.64
CA PHE A 26 -15.92 -5.62 -9.44
C PHE A 26 -17.26 -4.89 -9.25
N ARG A 27 -17.70 -4.77 -8.00
CA ARG A 27 -18.93 -4.05 -7.63
C ARG A 27 -18.68 -3.18 -6.41
N TRP A 28 -19.20 -1.95 -6.45
CA TRP A 28 -19.22 -1.07 -5.29
C TRP A 28 -20.25 -1.56 -4.28
N THR A 29 -19.77 -2.30 -3.29
CA THR A 29 -20.52 -2.64 -2.08
C THR A 29 -20.13 -1.67 -0.96
N PRO A 30 -20.97 -1.46 0.06
CA PRO A 30 -20.62 -0.61 1.20
C PRO A 30 -19.28 -1.00 1.85
N ARG A 31 -18.98 -2.31 1.90
CA ARG A 31 -17.69 -2.82 2.39
C ARG A 31 -16.53 -2.42 1.49
N ALA A 32 -16.64 -2.62 0.18
CA ALA A 32 -15.58 -2.27 -0.77
C ALA A 32 -15.32 -0.75 -0.78
N ALA A 33 -16.37 0.07 -0.78
CA ALA A 33 -16.26 1.52 -0.70
C ALA A 33 -15.52 1.97 0.56
N ARG A 34 -15.86 1.42 1.73
CA ARG A 34 -15.19 1.72 2.99
C ARG A 34 -13.70 1.37 2.96
N LEU A 35 -13.35 0.18 2.45
CA LEU A 35 -11.96 -0.25 2.35
C LEU A 35 -11.17 0.64 1.38
N THR A 36 -11.72 0.93 0.20
CA THR A 36 -11.06 1.81 -0.76
C THR A 36 -10.84 3.20 -0.16
N PHE A 37 -11.84 3.78 0.51
CA PHE A 37 -11.69 5.07 1.15
C PHE A 37 -10.59 5.09 2.22
N ILE A 38 -10.54 4.08 3.10
CA ILE A 38 -9.52 4.00 4.16
C ILE A 38 -8.11 3.97 3.55
N TYR A 39 -7.87 3.07 2.59
CA TYR A 39 -6.52 2.83 2.10
C TYR A 39 -6.06 3.82 1.03
N VAL A 40 -6.98 4.38 0.24
CA VAL A 40 -6.64 5.34 -0.82
C VAL A 40 -6.63 6.77 -0.29
N VAL A 41 -7.47 7.10 0.70
CA VAL A 41 -7.62 8.48 1.20
C VAL A 41 -7.12 8.61 2.63
N ALA A 42 -7.74 7.92 3.58
CA ALA A 42 -7.50 8.19 5.01
C ALA A 42 -6.06 7.89 5.43
N VAL A 43 -5.51 6.75 5.01
CA VAL A 43 -4.14 6.34 5.35
C VAL A 43 -3.11 7.29 4.72
N PRO A 44 -3.10 7.57 3.40
CA PRO A 44 -2.17 8.54 2.82
C PRO A 44 -2.32 9.96 3.40
N ALA A 45 -3.54 10.42 3.67
CA ALA A 45 -3.76 11.74 4.26
C ALA A 45 -3.18 11.84 5.67
N LEU A 46 -3.36 10.81 6.50
CA LEU A 46 -2.78 10.77 7.85
C LEU A 46 -1.25 10.78 7.80
N PHE A 47 -0.65 9.93 6.96
CA PHE A 47 0.80 9.89 6.80
C PHE A 47 1.35 11.19 6.21
N GLY A 48 0.68 11.75 5.21
CA GLY A 48 1.05 13.04 4.63
C GLY A 48 1.01 14.16 5.68
N TYR A 49 -0.06 14.24 6.46
CA TYR A 49 -0.18 15.23 7.53
C TYR A 49 0.96 15.11 8.55
N VAL A 50 1.22 13.90 9.07
CA VAL A 50 2.31 13.67 10.02
C VAL A 50 3.64 14.02 9.38
N ALA A 51 3.91 13.53 8.16
CA ALA A 51 5.14 13.80 7.44
C ALA A 51 5.40 15.31 7.31
N TYR A 52 4.42 16.08 6.82
CA TYR A 52 4.56 17.54 6.68
C TYR A 52 4.76 18.27 8.02
N GLN A 53 4.17 17.78 9.11
CA GLN A 53 4.38 18.38 10.44
C GLN A 53 5.74 18.02 11.04
N THR A 54 6.25 16.83 10.74
CA THR A 54 7.52 16.32 11.30
C THR A 54 8.74 16.60 10.42
N ASP A 55 8.53 17.05 9.19
CA ASP A 55 9.61 17.36 8.25
C ASP A 55 10.47 18.51 8.81
N GLY A 56 11.79 18.29 8.88
CA GLY A 56 12.73 19.22 9.50
C GLY A 56 12.52 19.47 11.00
N LEU A 57 11.65 18.72 11.69
CA LEU A 57 11.37 18.95 13.11
C LEU A 57 12.40 18.29 14.03
N TYR A 58 13.02 17.21 13.56
CA TYR A 58 13.93 16.39 14.35
C TYR A 58 15.28 16.26 13.66
N ASN A 59 16.34 16.63 14.37
CA ASN A 59 17.70 16.45 13.90
C ASN A 59 18.55 15.73 14.93
N LEU A 60 19.00 14.54 14.52
CA LEU A 60 19.78 13.62 15.34
C LEU A 60 21.29 13.77 15.12
N ARG A 61 21.71 14.68 14.23
CA ARG A 61 23.12 14.85 13.87
C ARG A 61 23.92 15.36 15.07
N ALA A 62 24.88 14.56 15.51
CA ALA A 62 25.86 14.89 16.55
C ALA A 62 25.24 15.30 17.93
N LYS A 63 23.99 14.92 18.22
CA LYS A 63 23.34 15.20 19.51
C LYS A 63 23.89 14.30 20.62
N ARG A 64 24.10 14.84 21.82
CA ARG A 64 24.58 14.13 23.02
C ARG A 64 23.46 13.94 24.06
N ARG A 65 23.76 13.20 25.14
CA ARG A 65 22.82 13.01 26.25
C ARG A 65 22.47 14.37 26.87
N GLY A 66 21.20 14.76 26.81
CA GLY A 66 20.70 16.03 27.32
C GLY A 66 20.45 17.10 26.23
N ASP A 67 20.95 16.90 25.01
CA ASP A 67 20.74 17.84 23.91
C ASP A 67 19.34 17.68 23.30
N THR A 68 18.71 18.80 22.93
CA THR A 68 17.39 18.78 22.28
C THR A 68 17.50 18.33 20.82
N ILE A 69 16.65 17.39 20.44
CA ILE A 69 16.53 16.85 19.07
C ILE A 69 15.54 17.68 18.25
N TYR A 70 14.63 18.38 18.92
CA TYR A 70 13.62 19.25 18.34
C TYR A 70 14.25 20.54 17.80
N GLU A 71 14.00 20.86 16.53
CA GLU A 71 14.59 22.03 15.85
C GLU A 71 13.72 23.29 15.89
N ARG A 72 12.51 23.21 16.46
CA ARG A 72 11.54 24.31 16.49
C ARG A 72 11.44 25.00 17.86
#